data_AF-A0AA44UTJ6-F1
#
_entry.id   AF-A0AA44UTJ6-F1
#
_cell.length_a   1.000
_cell.length_b   1.000
_cell.length_c   1.000
_cell.angle_alpha   90.00
_cell.angle_beta   90.00
_cell.angle_gamma   90.00
#
_symmetry.space_group_name_H-M   'P 1'
#
loop_
_entity.id
_entity.type
_entity.pdbx_description
1 polymer ?
#
loop_
_entity_poly.entity_id
_entity_poly.type
_entity_poly.pdbx_seq_one_letter_code
_entity_poly.pdbx_strand_id
1 'polypeptide(L)'
;MSQSQARRIPVLVVVLAAVLLLAGCGGPAAAPAPAPAGTGDGTFPVTLTHAFGETTVPAPPTRVVALGANDLAVAQTLGAPVVGAVRNPAGSTPHLPYLAPLPAEVLSIPAEQTTVDPEQIAAFRPDLILATSAYQIADRATYDRLARIAPTVVYPRTLYGSPMQDDARLIGRALGREAEVEELIGDADRRVAEVRDRLPGLVGKTYLYGQARGEVLPMVVGEQNLSTVFMRSLGLQVPESFRSAPASDALAPGTVGVSYEEVSRLSEADLLLMTFAAAGDRATFEGNELVRRVRAVRDGTYTALTLDQAVALQAPNVVSTGWLIDQLRPSLEKIAATG
;
A
#
# COMPACT_ATOMS: atom_id res chain seq x y z
N MET A 1 15.09 31.35 70.26
CA MET A 1 13.91 31.15 71.11
C MET A 1 13.42 29.72 70.92
N SER A 2 13.41 28.96 72.03
CA SER A 2 12.79 27.66 72.32
C SER A 2 12.46 26.72 71.15
N GLN A 3 13.18 25.62 70.90
CA GLN A 3 13.20 24.34 71.65
C GLN A 3 11.80 23.84 72.06
N SER A 4 11.35 22.74 71.45
CA SER A 4 10.73 21.62 72.18
C SER A 4 11.01 20.28 71.46
N GLN A 5 12.03 19.59 71.95
CA GLN A 5 12.29 18.17 71.74
C GLN A 5 11.18 17.34 72.42
N ALA A 6 10.59 16.37 71.71
CA ALA A 6 10.89 14.94 71.77
C ALA A 6 10.02 14.13 72.75
N ARG A 7 9.50 12.99 72.26
CA ARG A 7 9.64 11.70 72.95
C ARG A 7 9.40 10.54 71.98
N ARG A 8 10.11 9.46 72.27
CA ARG A 8 10.45 8.29 71.44
C ARG A 8 9.72 7.04 71.97
N ILE A 9 9.38 6.12 71.04
CA ILE A 9 9.41 4.62 71.14
C ILE A 9 8.25 3.94 71.93
N PRO A 10 7.84 2.65 71.72
CA PRO A 10 8.30 1.60 70.78
C PRO A 10 7.22 0.90 69.90
N VAL A 11 7.75 0.05 69.01
CA VAL A 11 7.19 -1.08 68.24
C VAL A 11 6.31 -2.04 69.06
N LEU A 12 5.20 -2.50 68.47
CA LEU A 12 4.62 -3.82 68.76
C LEU A 12 4.19 -4.52 67.47
N VAL A 13 4.78 -5.69 67.23
CA VAL A 13 4.45 -6.67 66.20
C VAL A 13 3.22 -7.44 66.65
N VAL A 14 2.19 -7.54 65.80
CA VAL A 14 1.15 -8.59 65.92
C VAL A 14 0.93 -9.20 64.53
N VAL A 15 1.42 -10.43 64.39
CA VAL A 15 1.05 -11.38 63.34
C VAL A 15 -0.15 -12.16 63.88
N LEU A 16 -1.29 -12.17 63.17
CA LEU A 16 -2.26 -13.26 63.31
C LEU A 16 -3.06 -13.47 62.02
N ALA A 17 -3.13 -14.74 61.64
CA ALA A 17 -3.67 -15.29 60.41
C ALA A 17 -5.20 -15.27 60.35
N ALA A 18 -5.74 -15.21 59.12
CA ALA A 18 -7.01 -15.81 58.77
C ALA A 18 -6.95 -16.35 57.33
N VAL A 19 -6.89 -17.67 57.22
CA VAL A 19 -6.98 -18.46 56.00
C VAL A 19 -8.35 -19.16 56.01
N LEU A 20 -8.94 -19.27 54.82
CA LEU A 20 -10.12 -20.05 54.38
C LEU A 20 -11.52 -19.47 54.63
N LEU A 21 -12.21 -19.17 53.52
CA LEU A 21 -13.45 -19.88 53.14
C LEU A 21 -13.52 -19.99 51.60
N LEU A 22 -13.47 -21.22 51.08
CA LEU A 22 -13.93 -21.62 49.76
C LEU A 22 -15.40 -22.06 49.85
N ALA A 23 -16.22 -21.61 48.89
CA ALA A 23 -17.41 -22.24 48.27
C ALA A 23 -18.23 -21.08 47.65
N GLY A 24 -18.74 -21.07 46.41
CA GLY A 24 -19.09 -22.10 45.43
C GLY A 24 -20.40 -21.65 44.75
N CYS A 25 -20.59 -22.04 43.48
CA CYS A 25 -21.75 -21.78 42.58
C CYS A 25 -21.73 -20.40 41.86
N GLY A 26 -21.75 -20.28 40.53
CA GLY A 26 -22.28 -21.17 39.50
C GLY A 26 -23.49 -20.49 38.82
N GLY A 27 -23.25 -19.65 37.82
CA GLY A 27 -24.27 -18.98 36.99
C GLY A 27 -23.71 -18.76 35.58
N PRO A 28 -24.55 -18.81 34.52
CA PRO A 28 -24.09 -19.01 33.15
C PRO A 28 -23.22 -17.85 32.67
N ALA A 29 -22.07 -18.20 32.09
CA ALA A 29 -21.21 -17.27 31.38
C ALA A 29 -22.00 -16.66 30.22
N ALA A 30 -22.39 -15.39 30.36
CA ALA A 30 -22.83 -14.59 29.24
C ALA A 30 -21.67 -14.51 28.25
N ALA A 31 -21.88 -15.05 27.05
CA ALA A 31 -20.98 -14.84 25.92
C ALA A 31 -20.77 -13.32 25.73
N PRO A 32 -19.57 -12.85 25.38
CA PRO A 32 -19.39 -11.46 25.02
C PRO A 32 -20.29 -11.18 23.81
N ALA A 33 -21.23 -10.24 23.97
CA ALA A 33 -21.97 -9.71 22.84
C ALA A 33 -20.96 -9.11 21.83
N PRO A 34 -21.20 -9.22 20.51
CA PRO A 34 -20.40 -8.51 19.54
C PRO A 34 -20.43 -7.02 19.88
N ALA A 35 -19.26 -6.41 20.04
CA ALA A 35 -19.17 -4.96 20.14
C ALA A 35 -19.81 -4.34 18.87
N PRO A 36 -20.58 -3.25 18.98
CA PRO A 36 -21.02 -2.53 17.80
C PRO A 36 -19.79 -2.08 17.02
N ALA A 37 -19.81 -2.27 15.70
CA ALA A 37 -18.82 -1.68 14.81
C ALA A 37 -18.71 -0.19 15.10
N GLY A 38 -17.49 0.29 15.31
CA GLY A 38 -17.21 1.70 15.62
C GLY A 38 -17.93 2.62 14.63
N THR A 39 -18.77 3.49 15.17
CA THR A 39 -19.26 4.67 14.46
C THR A 39 -18.09 5.62 14.37
N GLY A 40 -17.32 5.55 13.28
CA GLY A 40 -16.28 6.53 13.03
C GLY A 40 -16.88 7.95 13.00
N ASP A 41 -16.14 8.90 13.55
CA ASP A 41 -16.53 10.30 13.80
C ASP A 41 -16.74 11.14 12.52
N GLY A 42 -16.96 10.50 11.37
CA GLY A 42 -17.26 11.17 10.10
C GLY A 42 -18.65 11.80 10.13
N THR A 43 -18.71 13.13 10.08
CA THR A 43 -19.99 13.85 9.91
C THR A 43 -20.46 13.72 8.47
N PHE A 44 -21.55 12.97 8.25
CA PHE A 44 -22.26 12.94 6.98
C PHE A 44 -23.36 14.02 6.92
N PRO A 45 -23.70 14.55 5.75
CA PRO A 45 -23.11 14.26 4.45
C PRO A 45 -21.69 14.80 4.30
N VAL A 46 -20.85 14.10 3.54
CA VAL A 46 -19.50 14.56 3.17
C VAL A 46 -19.43 14.77 1.66
N THR A 47 -18.89 15.92 1.25
CA THR A 47 -18.64 16.24 -0.16
C THR A 47 -17.15 16.15 -0.45
N LEU A 48 -16.81 15.39 -1.48
CA LEU A 48 -15.44 15.05 -1.86
C LEU A 48 -15.16 15.57 -3.26
N THR A 49 -14.16 16.45 -3.37
CA THR A 49 -13.65 16.94 -4.65
C THR A 49 -12.67 15.94 -5.26
N HIS A 50 -12.79 15.69 -6.56
CA HIS A 50 -11.97 14.75 -7.31
C HIS A 50 -11.86 15.15 -8.80
N ALA A 51 -11.14 14.40 -9.62
CA ALA A 51 -10.83 14.78 -11.00
C ALA A 51 -12.04 15.06 -11.91
N PHE A 52 -13.20 14.43 -11.62
CA PHE A 52 -14.44 14.64 -12.38
C PHE A 52 -15.45 15.61 -11.76
N GLY A 53 -15.07 16.37 -10.72
CA GLY A 53 -15.95 17.32 -10.02
C GLY A 53 -16.07 16.99 -8.54
N GLU A 54 -17.30 16.87 -8.04
CA GLU A 54 -17.59 16.57 -6.64
C GLU A 54 -18.57 15.40 -6.52
N THR A 55 -18.38 14.59 -5.48
CA THR A 55 -19.30 13.53 -5.07
C THR A 55 -19.72 13.77 -3.63
N THR A 56 -21.03 13.75 -3.37
CA THR A 56 -21.56 13.80 -2.01
C THR A 56 -21.95 12.41 -1.56
N VAL A 57 -21.38 11.95 -0.44
CA VAL A 57 -21.78 10.73 0.26
C VAL A 57 -22.76 11.13 1.37
N PRO A 58 -24.04 10.73 1.30
CA PRO A 58 -25.08 11.29 2.14
C PRO A 58 -25.12 10.73 3.57
N ALA A 59 -24.62 9.52 3.78
CA ALA A 59 -24.69 8.76 5.02
C ALA A 59 -23.54 7.73 5.08
N PRO A 60 -23.22 7.16 6.26
CA PRO A 60 -22.26 6.07 6.36
C PRO A 60 -22.62 4.92 5.40
N PRO A 61 -21.70 4.50 4.52
CA PRO A 61 -21.98 3.48 3.51
C PRO A 61 -22.15 2.09 4.15
N THR A 62 -23.13 1.33 3.65
CA THR A 62 -23.45 -0.02 4.10
C THR A 62 -23.15 -1.07 3.03
N ARG A 63 -22.84 -0.66 1.79
CA ARG A 63 -22.55 -1.52 0.64
C ARG A 63 -21.50 -0.88 -0.25
N VAL A 64 -20.24 -1.20 0.01
CA VAL A 64 -19.09 -0.61 -0.69
C VAL A 64 -18.63 -1.49 -1.85
N VAL A 65 -18.45 -0.90 -3.02
CA VAL A 65 -17.72 -1.53 -4.13
C VAL A 65 -16.34 -0.89 -4.26
N ALA A 66 -15.27 -1.69 -4.22
CA ALA A 66 -13.89 -1.26 -4.35
C ALA A 66 -13.30 -1.72 -5.69
N LEU A 67 -13.08 -0.78 -6.61
CA LEU A 67 -12.70 -1.06 -8.00
C LEU A 67 -11.18 -1.14 -8.21
N GLY A 68 -10.38 -0.57 -7.32
CA GLY A 68 -8.93 -0.61 -7.39
C GLY A 68 -8.28 -1.28 -6.17
N ALA A 69 -7.00 -1.65 -6.30
CA ALA A 69 -6.29 -2.36 -5.24
C ALA A 69 -6.08 -1.49 -3.99
N ASN A 70 -5.79 -0.19 -4.16
CA ASN A 70 -5.73 0.76 -3.04
C ASN A 70 -7.09 0.91 -2.36
N ASP A 71 -8.15 1.00 -3.17
CA ASP A 71 -9.53 1.14 -2.69
C ASP A 71 -9.92 -0.05 -1.81
N LEU A 72 -9.64 -1.27 -2.27
CA LEU A 72 -9.90 -2.49 -1.51
C LEU A 72 -9.04 -2.56 -0.26
N ALA A 73 -7.74 -2.27 -0.37
CA ALA A 73 -6.81 -2.36 0.74
C ALA A 73 -7.22 -1.48 1.92
N VAL A 74 -7.51 -0.20 1.64
CA VAL A 74 -7.94 0.74 2.67
C VAL A 74 -9.33 0.37 3.18
N ALA A 75 -10.31 0.13 2.30
CA ALA A 75 -11.68 -0.18 2.73
C ALA A 75 -11.76 -1.46 3.59
N GLN A 76 -11.08 -2.53 3.20
CA GLN A 76 -11.07 -3.79 3.95
C GLN A 76 -10.38 -3.64 5.30
N THR A 77 -9.25 -2.93 5.36
CA THR A 77 -8.50 -2.71 6.61
C THR A 77 -9.31 -1.89 7.62
N LEU A 78 -10.10 -0.93 7.13
CA LEU A 78 -11.02 -0.12 7.96
C LEU A 78 -12.32 -0.86 8.32
N GLY A 79 -12.48 -2.12 7.91
CA GLY A 79 -13.68 -2.91 8.18
C GLY A 79 -14.93 -2.42 7.44
N ALA A 80 -14.77 -1.78 6.28
CA ALA A 80 -15.90 -1.34 5.47
C ALA A 80 -16.73 -2.54 4.97
N PRO A 81 -18.07 -2.39 4.80
CA PRO A 81 -18.94 -3.45 4.32
C PRO A 81 -18.81 -3.64 2.80
N VAL A 82 -17.70 -4.23 2.38
CA VAL A 82 -17.38 -4.48 0.97
C VAL A 82 -18.29 -5.59 0.42
N VAL A 83 -19.00 -5.28 -0.67
CA VAL A 83 -19.91 -6.22 -1.36
C VAL A 83 -19.42 -6.60 -2.76
N GLY A 84 -18.49 -5.83 -3.31
CA GLY A 84 -17.82 -6.12 -4.58
C GLY A 84 -16.39 -5.58 -4.58
N ALA A 85 -15.44 -6.36 -5.07
CA ALA A 85 -14.02 -6.03 -4.98
C ALA A 85 -13.23 -6.53 -6.19
N VAL A 86 -12.24 -5.73 -6.60
CA VAL A 86 -11.24 -6.17 -7.59
C VAL A 86 -10.44 -7.38 -7.08
N ARG A 87 -10.15 -8.34 -7.97
CA ARG A 87 -9.23 -9.46 -7.67
C ARG A 87 -7.78 -8.99 -7.60
N ASN A 88 -6.89 -9.84 -7.08
CA ASN A 88 -5.46 -9.59 -7.15
C ASN A 88 -5.02 -9.42 -8.63
N PRO A 89 -4.50 -8.25 -9.04
CA PRO A 89 -4.04 -8.04 -10.41
C PRO A 89 -2.86 -8.94 -10.82
N ALA A 90 -2.08 -9.42 -9.85
CA ALA A 90 -0.98 -10.36 -10.12
C ALA A 90 -1.47 -11.78 -10.42
N GLY A 91 -2.71 -12.13 -10.07
CA GLY A 91 -3.33 -13.43 -10.34
C GLY A 91 -2.71 -14.63 -9.60
N SER A 92 -1.72 -14.41 -8.72
CA SER A 92 -1.08 -15.46 -7.90
C SER A 92 -2.01 -16.05 -6.86
N THR A 93 -2.95 -15.24 -6.36
CA THR A 93 -3.96 -15.57 -5.36
C THR A 93 -5.28 -14.86 -5.69
N PRO A 94 -6.44 -15.29 -5.16
CA PRO A 94 -7.70 -14.57 -5.36
C PRO A 94 -7.77 -13.18 -4.71
N HIS A 95 -6.95 -12.92 -3.70
CA HIS A 95 -6.93 -11.70 -2.88
C HIS A 95 -5.53 -11.06 -2.87
N LEU A 96 -5.45 -9.76 -2.57
CA LEU A 96 -4.16 -9.05 -2.45
C LEU A 96 -3.28 -9.70 -1.36
N PRO A 97 -1.98 -9.91 -1.61
CA PRO A 97 -1.11 -10.75 -0.76
C PRO A 97 -0.86 -10.19 0.65
N TYR A 98 -1.20 -8.93 0.87
CA TYR A 98 -1.08 -8.21 2.14
C TYR A 98 -2.43 -8.02 2.86
N LEU A 99 -3.50 -8.64 2.36
CA LEU A 99 -4.82 -8.65 2.98
C LEU A 99 -5.26 -10.07 3.33
N ALA A 100 -6.16 -10.20 4.29
CA ALA A 100 -6.88 -11.44 4.49
C ALA A 100 -7.81 -11.74 3.29
N PRO A 101 -8.12 -13.01 2.99
CA PRO A 101 -9.15 -13.35 2.03
C PRO A 101 -10.49 -12.69 2.39
N LEU A 102 -11.21 -12.20 1.38
CA LEU A 102 -12.57 -11.71 1.54
C LEU A 102 -13.54 -12.90 1.79
N PRO A 103 -14.67 -12.65 2.48
CA PRO A 103 -15.76 -13.63 2.56
C PRO A 103 -16.21 -14.08 1.17
N ALA A 104 -16.69 -15.32 1.05
CA ALA A 104 -17.09 -15.93 -0.23
C ALA A 104 -18.28 -15.20 -0.89
N GLU A 105 -19.05 -14.45 -0.10
CA GLU A 105 -20.19 -13.65 -0.52
C GLU A 105 -19.79 -12.34 -1.21
N VAL A 106 -18.53 -11.91 -1.06
CA VAL A 106 -18.03 -10.70 -1.74
C VAL A 106 -17.83 -11.01 -3.22
N LEU A 107 -18.54 -10.26 -4.06
CA LEU A 107 -18.55 -10.49 -5.50
C LEU A 107 -17.24 -10.00 -6.11
N SER A 108 -16.65 -10.82 -6.97
CA SER A 108 -15.36 -10.51 -7.56
C SER A 108 -15.50 -9.70 -8.85
N ILE A 109 -14.64 -8.69 -9.00
CA ILE A 109 -14.44 -7.91 -10.21
C ILE A 109 -13.11 -8.35 -10.80
N PRO A 110 -13.09 -8.93 -12.02
CA PRO A 110 -11.84 -9.39 -12.63
C PRO A 110 -10.87 -8.22 -12.87
N ALA A 111 -9.60 -8.41 -12.51
CA ALA A 111 -8.60 -7.36 -12.58
C ALA A 111 -8.08 -7.14 -14.02
N GLU A 112 -8.28 -8.11 -14.90
CA GLU A 112 -7.88 -8.08 -16.31
C GLU A 112 -8.82 -7.24 -17.19
N GLN A 113 -10.01 -6.89 -16.68
CA GLN A 113 -10.95 -6.08 -17.43
C GLN A 113 -10.38 -4.68 -17.65
N THR A 114 -10.27 -4.28 -18.91
CA THR A 114 -9.79 -2.95 -19.31
C THR A 114 -10.87 -1.87 -19.18
N THR A 115 -12.13 -2.28 -19.06
CA THR A 115 -13.28 -1.42 -18.81
C THR A 115 -14.11 -1.96 -17.66
N VAL A 116 -14.66 -1.07 -16.84
CA VAL A 116 -15.64 -1.44 -15.81
C VAL A 116 -16.99 -1.70 -16.46
N ASP A 117 -17.66 -2.78 -16.09
CA ASP A 117 -19.03 -3.08 -16.50
C ASP A 117 -20.03 -2.46 -15.50
N PRO A 118 -20.73 -1.36 -15.84
CA PRO A 118 -21.65 -0.71 -14.92
C PRO A 118 -22.85 -1.59 -14.55
N GLU A 119 -23.29 -2.51 -15.42
CA GLU A 119 -24.40 -3.42 -15.10
C GLU A 119 -23.97 -4.42 -14.03
N GLN A 120 -22.75 -4.94 -14.13
CA GLN A 120 -22.14 -5.76 -13.10
C GLN A 120 -22.05 -5.00 -11.77
N ILE A 121 -21.59 -3.75 -11.77
CA ILE A 121 -21.51 -2.93 -10.55
C ILE A 121 -22.90 -2.66 -9.97
N ALA A 122 -23.90 -2.37 -10.82
CA ALA A 122 -25.28 -2.13 -10.38
C ALA A 122 -25.89 -3.38 -9.72
N ALA A 123 -25.58 -4.58 -10.21
CA ALA A 123 -26.04 -5.84 -9.60
C ALA A 123 -25.57 -6.01 -8.15
N PHE A 124 -24.44 -5.39 -7.77
CA PHE A 124 -23.94 -5.39 -6.39
C PHE A 124 -24.72 -4.43 -5.48
N ARG A 125 -25.61 -3.59 -6.02
CA ARG A 125 -26.40 -2.59 -5.30
C ARG A 125 -25.55 -1.77 -4.31
N PRO A 126 -24.46 -1.12 -4.76
CA PRO A 126 -23.64 -0.31 -3.86
C PRO A 126 -24.37 0.94 -3.41
N ASP A 127 -24.00 1.45 -2.24
CA ASP A 127 -24.29 2.83 -1.80
C ASP A 127 -23.03 3.72 -1.80
N LEU A 128 -21.87 3.14 -2.11
CA LEU A 128 -20.61 3.84 -2.40
C LEU A 128 -19.74 3.02 -3.37
N ILE A 129 -19.13 3.70 -4.33
CA ILE A 129 -18.12 3.12 -5.24
C ILE A 129 -16.78 3.85 -4.99
N LEU A 130 -15.75 3.10 -4.62
CA LEU A 130 -14.38 3.57 -4.42
C LEU A 130 -13.52 3.18 -5.62
N ALA A 131 -12.90 4.17 -6.24
CA ALA A 131 -12.20 4.02 -7.51
C ALA A 131 -11.02 4.99 -7.65
N THR A 132 -10.33 5.29 -6.55
CA THR A 132 -9.14 6.15 -6.52
C THR A 132 -7.98 5.55 -7.31
N SER A 133 -7.90 4.22 -7.37
CA SER A 133 -6.85 3.47 -8.08
C SER A 133 -7.38 2.62 -9.23
N ALA A 134 -8.62 2.86 -9.66
CA ALA A 134 -9.25 2.09 -10.73
C ALA A 134 -8.89 2.67 -12.11
N TYR A 135 -7.91 2.07 -12.78
CA TYR A 135 -7.48 2.51 -14.11
C TYR A 135 -8.56 2.38 -15.18
N GLN A 136 -9.59 1.57 -14.93
CA GLN A 136 -10.74 1.38 -15.82
C GLN A 136 -11.63 2.63 -15.92
N ILE A 137 -11.50 3.59 -14.99
CA ILE A 137 -12.19 4.89 -15.06
C ILE A 137 -11.29 5.90 -15.75
N ALA A 138 -11.08 5.70 -17.05
CA ALA A 138 -10.20 6.51 -17.87
C ALA A 138 -10.85 7.79 -18.40
N ASP A 139 -12.19 7.89 -18.39
CA ASP A 139 -12.91 9.02 -18.96
C ASP A 139 -14.16 9.42 -18.15
N ARG A 140 -14.64 10.63 -18.45
CA ARG A 140 -15.84 11.22 -17.83
C ARG A 140 -17.10 10.39 -18.08
N ALA A 141 -17.23 9.78 -19.26
CA ALA A 141 -18.42 9.02 -19.62
C ALA A 141 -18.58 7.75 -18.76
N THR A 142 -17.46 7.10 -18.45
CA THR A 142 -17.40 5.93 -17.57
C THR A 142 -17.68 6.33 -16.12
N TYR A 143 -17.09 7.42 -15.65
CA TYR A 143 -17.45 8.00 -14.35
C TYR A 143 -18.95 8.31 -14.25
N ASP A 144 -19.55 9.00 -15.23
CA ASP A 144 -20.96 9.38 -15.19
C ASP A 144 -21.89 8.15 -15.18
N ARG A 145 -21.48 7.03 -15.79
CA ARG A 145 -22.23 5.75 -15.71
C ARG A 145 -22.24 5.20 -14.29
N LEU A 146 -21.09 5.20 -13.61
CA LEU A 146 -20.98 4.73 -12.22
C LEU A 146 -21.67 5.67 -11.24
N ALA A 147 -21.55 6.98 -11.44
CA ALA A 147 -22.20 8.00 -10.61
C ALA A 147 -23.74 7.93 -10.65
N ARG A 148 -24.33 7.35 -11.69
CA ARG A 148 -25.78 7.05 -11.75
C ARG A 148 -26.18 5.84 -10.90
N ILE A 149 -25.23 4.99 -10.52
CA ILE A 149 -25.47 3.80 -9.69
C ILE A 149 -25.37 4.19 -8.22
N ALA A 150 -24.28 4.85 -7.82
CA ALA A 150 -24.02 5.28 -6.45
C ALA A 150 -22.98 6.43 -6.42
N PRO A 151 -22.86 7.19 -5.31
CA PRO A 151 -21.72 8.08 -5.07
C PRO A 151 -20.41 7.41 -5.45
N THR A 152 -19.64 8.01 -6.36
CA THR A 152 -18.42 7.41 -6.92
C THR A 152 -17.22 8.30 -6.63
N VAL A 153 -16.31 7.82 -5.80
CA VAL A 153 -15.09 8.55 -5.39
C VAL A 153 -13.92 8.08 -6.25
N VAL A 154 -13.32 9.00 -7.01
CA VAL A 154 -12.17 8.73 -7.88
C VAL A 154 -10.93 9.49 -7.41
N TYR A 155 -9.82 9.35 -8.13
CA TYR A 155 -8.56 10.06 -7.84
C TYR A 155 -8.73 11.60 -7.77
N PRO A 156 -7.97 12.30 -6.91
CA PRO A 156 -8.08 13.75 -6.74
C PRO A 156 -7.86 14.59 -8.00
N ARG A 157 -6.82 14.29 -8.79
CA ARG A 157 -6.46 15.08 -9.99
C ARG A 157 -6.13 14.20 -11.18
N THR A 158 -5.17 13.31 -11.02
CA THR A 158 -4.72 12.38 -12.06
C THR A 158 -4.57 11.00 -11.44
N LEU A 159 -4.92 9.96 -12.20
CA LEU A 159 -4.75 8.57 -11.78
C LEU A 159 -3.28 8.30 -11.42
N TYR A 160 -3.03 7.69 -10.26
CA TYR A 160 -1.69 7.43 -9.71
C TYR A 160 -0.81 8.69 -9.55
N GLY A 161 -1.41 9.87 -9.44
CA GLY A 161 -0.69 11.15 -9.28
C GLY A 161 -0.69 11.72 -7.86
N SER A 162 -1.36 11.05 -6.92
CA SER A 162 -1.44 11.50 -5.53
C SER A 162 -0.51 10.70 -4.63
N PRO A 163 0.03 11.29 -3.56
CA PRO A 163 0.61 10.52 -2.47
C PRO A 163 -0.41 9.51 -1.93
N MET A 164 0.06 8.31 -1.55
CA MET A 164 -0.80 7.25 -1.02
C MET A 164 -1.59 7.67 0.23
N GLN A 165 -1.05 8.58 1.03
CA GLN A 165 -1.72 9.15 2.20
C GLN A 165 -2.96 9.97 1.80
N ASP A 166 -2.89 10.71 0.70
CA ASP A 166 -4.01 11.53 0.24
C ASP A 166 -5.14 10.69 -0.33
N ASP A 167 -4.80 9.63 -1.08
CA ASP A 167 -5.80 8.66 -1.53
C ASP A 167 -6.44 7.92 -0.34
N ALA A 168 -5.65 7.53 0.67
CA ALA A 168 -6.16 6.93 1.89
C ALA A 168 -7.12 7.87 2.65
N ARG A 169 -6.76 9.15 2.81
CA ARG A 169 -7.64 10.18 3.42
C ARG A 169 -8.92 10.38 2.63
N LEU A 170 -8.84 10.36 1.31
CA LEU A 170 -10.02 10.48 0.45
C LEU A 170 -10.98 9.30 0.67
N ILE A 171 -10.45 8.07 0.72
CA ILE A 171 -11.22 6.86 1.02
C ILE A 171 -11.78 6.91 2.46
N GLY A 172 -10.96 7.29 3.44
CA GLY A 172 -11.36 7.41 4.85
C GLY A 172 -12.54 8.35 5.05
N ARG A 173 -12.49 9.54 4.45
CA ARG A 173 -13.61 10.50 4.48
C ARG A 173 -14.87 9.93 3.83
N ALA A 174 -14.73 9.26 2.68
CA ALA A 174 -15.88 8.62 2.02
C ALA A 174 -16.55 7.55 2.89
N LEU A 175 -15.79 6.89 3.75
CA LEU A 175 -16.24 5.86 4.67
C LEU A 175 -16.65 6.38 6.06
N GLY A 176 -16.34 7.64 6.38
CA GLY A 176 -16.48 8.21 7.73
C GLY A 176 -15.57 7.49 8.74
N ARG A 177 -14.29 7.33 8.37
CA ARG A 177 -13.24 6.60 9.09
C ARG A 177 -11.92 7.37 9.09
N GLU A 178 -12.00 8.69 9.25
CA GLU A 178 -10.85 9.58 9.15
C GLU A 178 -9.79 9.29 10.23
N ALA A 179 -10.21 9.04 11.47
CA ALA A 179 -9.30 8.77 12.57
C ALA A 179 -8.51 7.47 12.33
N GLU A 180 -9.20 6.41 11.94
CA GLU A 180 -8.59 5.11 11.63
C GLU A 180 -7.66 5.20 10.41
N VAL A 181 -7.96 6.06 9.43
CA VAL A 181 -7.04 6.30 8.30
C VAL A 181 -5.77 7.01 8.72
N GLU A 182 -5.83 8.01 9.62
CA GLU A 182 -4.61 8.66 10.11
C GLU A 182 -3.74 7.69 10.93
N GLU A 183 -4.34 6.73 11.64
CA GLU A 183 -3.59 5.63 12.28
C GLU A 183 -2.85 4.77 11.24
N LEU A 184 -3.52 4.36 10.15
CA LEU A 184 -2.90 3.59 9.06
C LEU A 184 -1.76 4.36 8.38
N ILE A 185 -1.94 5.67 8.16
CA ILE A 185 -0.90 6.55 7.61
C ILE A 185 0.29 6.61 8.57
N GLY A 186 0.04 6.82 9.87
CA GLY A 186 1.08 6.86 10.89
C GLY A 186 1.85 5.54 11.00
N ASP A 187 1.17 4.40 10.85
CA ASP A 187 1.81 3.09 10.76
C ASP A 187 2.74 2.97 9.56
N ALA A 188 2.26 3.34 8.36
CA ALA A 188 3.06 3.29 7.14
C ALA A 188 4.31 4.19 7.23
N ASP A 189 4.13 5.44 7.67
CA ASP A 189 5.22 6.41 7.83
C ASP A 189 6.24 5.93 8.85
N ARG A 190 5.81 5.31 9.96
CA ARG A 190 6.70 4.71 10.95
C ARG A 190 7.52 3.57 10.34
N ARG A 191 6.92 2.70 9.51
CA ARG A 191 7.66 1.60 8.87
C ARG A 191 8.74 2.12 7.91
N VAL A 192 8.44 3.17 7.16
CA VAL A 192 9.44 3.84 6.31
C VAL A 192 10.57 4.43 7.15
N ALA A 193 10.24 5.12 8.26
CA ALA A 193 11.24 5.67 9.17
C ALA A 193 12.13 4.59 9.81
N GLU A 194 11.54 3.49 10.28
CA GLU A 194 12.25 2.35 10.85
C GLU A 194 13.29 1.75 9.88
N VAL A 195 12.98 1.72 8.58
CA VAL A 195 13.94 1.27 7.56
C VAL A 195 15.13 2.21 7.50
N ARG A 196 14.89 3.53 7.44
CA ARG A 196 15.97 4.53 7.36
C ARG A 196 16.86 4.52 8.60
N ASP A 197 16.26 4.35 9.78
CA ASP A 197 16.99 4.30 11.05
C ASP A 197 17.83 3.03 11.18
N ARG A 198 17.29 1.88 10.77
CA ARG A 198 18.01 0.59 10.84
C ARG A 198 19.04 0.41 9.75
N LEU A 199 18.83 1.02 8.58
CA LEU A 199 19.67 0.89 7.40
C LEU A 199 20.18 2.27 6.94
N PRO A 200 20.97 3.00 7.75
CA PRO A 200 21.45 4.33 7.39
C PRO A 200 22.32 4.34 6.12
N GLY A 201 22.95 3.21 5.80
CA GLY A 201 23.71 3.01 4.57
C GLY A 201 22.88 3.03 3.28
N LEU A 202 21.55 3.04 3.36
CA LEU A 202 20.67 3.23 2.20
C LEU A 202 20.67 4.66 1.66
N VAL A 203 20.93 5.65 2.51
CA VAL A 203 20.77 7.06 2.14
C VAL A 203 21.72 7.41 1.01
N GLY A 204 21.16 7.80 -0.13
CA GLY A 204 21.93 8.16 -1.33
C GLY A 204 22.37 6.96 -2.19
N LYS A 205 22.06 5.72 -1.80
CA LYS A 205 22.26 4.56 -2.67
C LYS A 205 21.36 4.66 -3.89
N THR A 206 21.88 4.23 -5.03
CA THR A 206 21.14 4.29 -6.28
C THR A 206 20.33 3.03 -6.51
N TYR A 207 19.14 3.18 -7.09
CA TYR A 207 18.35 2.04 -7.57
C TYR A 207 17.83 2.29 -8.97
N LEU A 208 17.54 1.19 -9.67
CA LEU A 208 16.75 1.22 -10.89
C LEU A 208 15.68 0.15 -10.82
N TYR A 209 14.46 0.52 -11.20
CA TYR A 209 13.32 -0.38 -11.34
C TYR A 209 12.87 -0.40 -12.80
N GLY A 210 12.75 -1.59 -13.39
CA GLY A 210 12.34 -1.72 -14.78
C GLY A 210 11.66 -3.03 -15.13
N GLN A 211 11.37 -3.18 -16.42
CA GLN A 211 10.78 -4.37 -16.99
C GLN A 211 11.63 -4.81 -18.18
N ALA A 212 11.95 -6.10 -18.31
CA ALA A 212 12.43 -6.64 -19.56
C ALA A 212 11.23 -6.93 -20.46
N ARG A 213 11.23 -6.37 -21.67
CA ARG A 213 10.15 -6.51 -22.65
C ARG A 213 10.74 -6.62 -24.05
N GLY A 214 10.97 -7.86 -24.51
CA GLY A 214 11.68 -8.10 -25.77
C GLY A 214 13.08 -7.50 -25.74
N GLU A 215 13.42 -6.67 -26.74
CA GLU A 215 14.75 -6.07 -26.92
C GLU A 215 14.99 -4.77 -26.12
N VAL A 216 13.96 -4.28 -25.40
CA VAL A 216 14.04 -3.04 -24.63
C VAL A 216 13.81 -3.32 -23.15
N LEU A 217 14.53 -2.57 -22.33
CA LEU A 217 14.43 -2.55 -20.88
C LEU A 217 13.91 -1.16 -20.44
N PRO A 218 12.57 -0.94 -20.38
CA PRO A 218 12.04 0.29 -19.81
C PRO A 218 12.38 0.42 -18.32
N MET A 219 13.04 1.50 -17.96
CA MET A 219 13.39 1.86 -16.58
C MET A 219 12.52 3.02 -16.10
N VAL A 220 11.87 2.86 -14.96
CA VAL A 220 11.03 3.91 -14.34
C VAL A 220 11.93 4.91 -13.62
N VAL A 221 11.89 6.17 -14.05
CA VAL A 221 12.78 7.24 -13.57
C VAL A 221 12.06 8.51 -13.15
N GLY A 222 10.78 8.67 -13.53
CA GLY A 222 10.00 9.87 -13.23
C GLY A 222 9.89 10.12 -11.73
N GLU A 223 10.25 11.32 -11.27
CA GLU A 223 10.31 11.69 -9.84
C GLU A 223 8.95 11.70 -9.13
N GLN A 224 7.87 11.81 -9.93
CA GLN A 224 6.48 11.79 -9.47
C GLN A 224 5.83 10.40 -9.62
N ASN A 225 6.52 9.41 -10.20
CA ASN A 225 6.01 8.05 -10.25
C ASN A 225 5.97 7.48 -8.82
N LEU A 226 4.86 6.82 -8.45
CA LEU A 226 4.66 6.34 -7.08
C LEU A 226 5.74 5.37 -6.61
N SER A 227 6.25 4.50 -7.50
CA SER A 227 7.38 3.62 -7.18
C SER A 227 8.63 4.42 -6.83
N THR A 228 8.91 5.50 -7.57
CA THR A 228 10.03 6.41 -7.31
C THR A 228 9.85 7.17 -6.01
N VAL A 229 8.65 7.67 -5.74
CA VAL A 229 8.33 8.35 -4.47
C VAL A 229 8.54 7.40 -3.29
N PHE A 230 8.08 6.15 -3.40
CA PHE A 230 8.25 5.13 -2.37
C PHE A 230 9.72 4.79 -2.12
N MET A 231 10.49 4.47 -3.17
CA MET A 231 11.91 4.14 -3.03
C MET A 231 12.72 5.33 -2.47
N ARG A 232 12.38 6.56 -2.87
CA ARG A 232 12.96 7.78 -2.29
C ARG A 232 12.62 7.96 -0.82
N SER A 233 11.41 7.59 -0.40
CA SER A 233 11.03 7.63 1.02
C SER A 233 11.89 6.72 1.89
N LEU A 234 12.44 5.63 1.33
CA LEU A 234 13.38 4.73 1.99
C LEU A 234 14.84 5.23 1.95
N GLY A 235 15.12 6.33 1.25
CA GLY A 235 16.44 6.96 1.14
C GLY A 235 17.21 6.67 -0.16
N LEU A 236 16.65 5.86 -1.06
CA LEU A 236 17.28 5.55 -2.35
C LEU A 236 17.02 6.64 -3.39
N GLN A 237 17.83 6.67 -4.45
CA GLN A 237 17.69 7.64 -5.53
C GLN A 237 17.86 6.99 -6.90
N VAL A 238 17.21 7.55 -7.92
CA VAL A 238 17.49 7.17 -9.31
C VAL A 238 18.83 7.82 -9.72
N PRO A 239 19.75 7.12 -10.41
CA PRO A 239 20.99 7.71 -10.91
C PRO A 239 20.75 8.97 -11.75
N GLU A 240 21.65 9.95 -11.65
CA GLU A 240 21.49 11.24 -12.33
C GLU A 240 21.33 11.10 -13.84
N SER A 241 22.13 10.24 -14.47
CA SER A 241 22.11 10.01 -15.92
C SER A 241 20.75 9.50 -16.42
N PHE A 242 20.01 8.78 -15.58
CA PHE A 242 18.67 8.27 -15.87
C PHE A 242 17.61 9.33 -15.60
N ARG A 243 17.78 10.11 -14.53
CA ARG A 243 16.87 11.18 -14.14
C ARG A 243 16.87 12.34 -15.13
N SER A 244 18.03 12.67 -15.71
CA SER A 244 18.20 13.72 -16.71
C SER A 244 17.99 13.24 -18.15
N ALA A 245 17.86 11.93 -18.38
CA ALA A 245 17.66 11.39 -19.71
C ALA A 245 16.26 11.74 -20.25
N PRO A 246 16.13 11.99 -21.57
CA PRO A 246 14.82 12.17 -22.16
C PRO A 246 13.99 10.90 -21.98
N ALA A 247 12.76 11.06 -21.48
CA ALA A 247 11.81 9.97 -21.44
C ALA A 247 11.48 9.54 -22.89
N SER A 248 11.17 8.26 -23.07
CA SER A 248 10.77 7.75 -24.38
C SER A 248 9.28 7.98 -24.62
N ASP A 249 8.94 8.67 -25.71
CA ASP A 249 7.54 8.86 -26.14
C ASP A 249 6.84 7.54 -26.52
N ALA A 250 7.62 6.48 -26.80
CA ALA A 250 7.10 5.15 -27.12
C ALA A 250 6.82 4.28 -25.89
N LEU A 251 7.21 4.75 -24.70
CA LEU A 251 7.06 4.02 -23.44
C LEU A 251 6.12 4.77 -22.49
N ALA A 252 5.84 4.16 -21.33
CA ALA A 252 5.02 4.81 -20.32
C ALA A 252 5.67 6.14 -19.85
N PRO A 253 4.89 7.18 -19.52
CA PRO A 253 5.43 8.45 -19.05
C PRO A 253 6.42 8.27 -17.88
N GLY A 254 7.55 8.98 -17.95
CA GLY A 254 8.60 8.89 -16.93
C GLY A 254 9.45 7.62 -17.00
N THR A 255 9.53 6.98 -18.17
CA THR A 255 10.43 5.85 -18.41
C THR A 255 11.51 6.15 -19.44
N VAL A 256 12.69 5.57 -19.22
CA VAL A 256 13.83 5.58 -20.13
C VAL A 256 14.03 4.17 -20.67
N GLY A 257 14.07 4.04 -21.99
CA GLY A 257 14.38 2.75 -22.63
C GLY A 257 15.88 2.51 -22.64
N VAL A 258 16.30 1.32 -22.21
CA VAL A 258 17.69 0.83 -22.34
C VAL A 258 17.70 -0.38 -23.28
N SER A 259 18.56 -0.37 -24.29
CA SER A 259 18.77 -1.55 -25.14
C SER A 259 19.77 -2.51 -24.49
N TYR A 260 19.83 -3.77 -24.96
CA TYR A 260 20.84 -4.71 -24.48
C TYR A 260 22.29 -4.27 -24.77
N GLU A 261 22.52 -3.48 -25.82
CA GLU A 261 23.85 -2.91 -26.11
C GLU A 261 24.27 -1.84 -25.09
N GLU A 262 23.30 -1.08 -24.59
CA GLU A 262 23.50 -0.05 -23.58
C GLU A 262 23.36 -0.56 -22.14
N VAL A 263 23.13 -1.86 -21.93
CA VAL A 263 22.78 -2.43 -20.63
C VAL A 263 23.83 -2.21 -19.54
N SER A 264 25.07 -1.92 -19.93
CA SER A 264 26.14 -1.51 -19.01
C SER A 264 25.76 -0.29 -18.15
N ARG A 265 24.89 0.61 -18.64
CA ARG A 265 24.33 1.76 -17.92
C ARG A 265 23.61 1.36 -16.63
N LEU A 266 23.00 0.17 -16.59
CA LEU A 266 22.34 -0.34 -15.38
C LEU A 266 23.32 -0.56 -14.21
N SER A 267 24.63 -0.56 -14.48
CA SER A 267 25.66 -0.65 -13.44
C SER A 267 25.73 0.59 -12.53
N GLU A 268 25.12 1.71 -12.93
CA GLU A 268 25.00 2.91 -12.10
C GLU A 268 24.09 2.71 -10.88
N ALA A 269 23.25 1.66 -10.88
CA ALA A 269 22.40 1.29 -9.74
C ALA A 269 23.16 0.41 -8.74
N ASP A 270 23.03 0.69 -7.44
CA ASP A 270 23.45 -0.23 -6.37
C ASP A 270 22.43 -1.37 -6.22
N LEU A 271 21.15 -1.11 -6.50
CA LEU A 271 20.05 -2.07 -6.52
C LEU A 271 19.34 -2.09 -7.88
N LEU A 272 19.25 -3.26 -8.51
CA LEU A 272 18.50 -3.44 -9.75
C LEU A 272 17.26 -4.29 -9.51
N LEU A 273 16.08 -3.73 -9.69
CA LEU A 273 14.80 -4.42 -9.59
C LEU A 273 14.22 -4.62 -10.99
N MET A 274 13.99 -5.87 -11.41
CA MET A 274 13.40 -6.14 -12.73
C MET A 274 12.12 -6.96 -12.63
N THR A 275 11.21 -6.67 -13.54
CA THR A 275 10.06 -7.51 -13.89
C THR A 275 10.20 -8.02 -15.32
N PHE A 276 9.36 -8.97 -15.72
CA PHE A 276 9.45 -9.64 -17.01
C PHE A 276 8.06 -9.67 -17.64
N ALA A 277 7.93 -9.10 -18.84
CA ALA A 277 6.62 -8.91 -19.47
C ALA A 277 6.05 -10.22 -20.03
N ALA A 278 6.89 -11.00 -20.72
CA ALA A 278 6.50 -12.24 -21.36
C ALA A 278 7.24 -13.46 -20.77
N ALA A 279 6.65 -14.63 -20.97
CA ALA A 279 7.34 -15.89 -20.73
C ALA A 279 8.61 -15.95 -21.59
N GLY A 280 9.76 -16.16 -20.96
CA GLY A 280 11.06 -16.20 -21.61
C GLY A 280 11.89 -14.93 -21.50
N ASP A 281 11.29 -13.75 -21.26
CA ASP A 281 12.04 -12.49 -21.13
C ASP A 281 13.10 -12.56 -20.03
N ARG A 282 12.79 -13.28 -18.94
CA ARG A 282 13.76 -13.51 -17.85
C ARG A 282 14.96 -14.33 -18.31
N ALA A 283 14.71 -15.41 -19.05
CA ALA A 283 15.78 -16.26 -19.55
C ALA A 283 16.65 -15.51 -20.57
N THR A 284 16.03 -14.67 -21.42
CA THR A 284 16.75 -13.78 -22.34
C THR A 284 17.61 -12.78 -21.58
N PHE A 285 17.04 -12.10 -20.59
CA PHE A 285 17.75 -11.10 -19.79
C PHE A 285 18.93 -11.73 -19.02
N GLU A 286 18.69 -12.77 -18.23
CA GLU A 286 19.71 -13.43 -17.40
C GLU A 286 20.71 -14.26 -18.24
N GLY A 287 20.32 -14.65 -19.45
CA GLY A 287 21.16 -15.35 -20.43
C GLY A 287 22.13 -14.45 -21.19
N ASN A 288 21.85 -13.16 -21.29
CA ASN A 288 22.65 -12.20 -22.06
C ASN A 288 24.02 -11.94 -21.41
N GLU A 289 25.11 -12.05 -22.18
CA GLU A 289 26.48 -11.88 -21.67
C GLU A 289 26.77 -10.46 -21.15
N LEU A 290 26.16 -9.43 -21.76
CA LEU A 290 26.31 -8.04 -21.32
C LEU A 290 25.57 -7.80 -20.00
N VAL A 291 24.39 -8.38 -19.83
CA VAL A 291 23.62 -8.32 -18.57
C VAL A 291 24.42 -8.95 -17.43
N ARG A 292 25.09 -10.08 -17.65
CA ARG A 292 25.93 -10.74 -16.63
C ARG A 292 27.11 -9.87 -16.16
N ARG A 293 27.51 -8.87 -16.95
CA ARG A 293 28.57 -7.92 -16.60
C ARG A 293 28.05 -6.69 -15.84
N VAL A 294 26.73 -6.47 -15.79
CA VAL A 294 26.12 -5.38 -15.02
C VAL A 294 26.48 -5.55 -13.54
N ARG A 295 26.94 -4.46 -12.91
CA ARG A 295 27.42 -4.46 -11.50
C ARG A 295 26.43 -5.15 -10.56
N ALA A 296 25.16 -4.74 -10.60
CA ALA A 296 24.13 -5.30 -9.72
C ALA A 296 23.88 -6.80 -9.95
N VAL A 297 24.01 -7.30 -11.19
CA VAL A 297 23.86 -8.73 -11.50
C VAL A 297 25.06 -9.51 -10.97
N ARG A 298 26.28 -9.03 -11.23
CA ARG A 298 27.53 -9.65 -10.76
C ARG A 298 27.63 -9.68 -9.24
N ASP A 299 27.27 -8.59 -8.58
CA ASP A 299 27.38 -8.43 -7.12
C ASP A 299 26.14 -9.02 -6.40
N GLY A 300 25.17 -9.52 -7.17
CA GLY A 300 23.96 -10.14 -6.69
C GLY A 300 23.01 -9.17 -5.97
N THR A 301 23.08 -7.88 -6.28
CA THR A 301 22.13 -6.84 -5.85
C THR A 301 21.07 -6.58 -6.92
N TYR A 302 20.89 -7.54 -7.83
CA TYR A 302 19.76 -7.65 -8.74
C TYR A 302 18.65 -8.52 -8.10
N THR A 303 17.40 -8.12 -8.29
CA THR A 303 16.22 -8.87 -7.84
C THR A 303 15.19 -8.95 -8.97
N ALA A 304 14.87 -10.19 -9.37
CA ALA A 304 13.69 -10.49 -10.17
C ALA A 304 12.45 -10.41 -9.27
N LEU A 305 11.65 -9.36 -9.42
CA LEU A 305 10.42 -9.18 -8.64
C LEU A 305 9.36 -10.19 -9.08
N THR A 306 8.58 -10.69 -8.12
CA THR A 306 7.32 -11.37 -8.41
C THR A 306 6.29 -10.37 -8.94
N LEU A 307 5.23 -10.85 -9.61
CA LEU A 307 4.15 -9.97 -10.04
C LEU A 307 3.46 -9.27 -8.87
N ASP A 308 3.29 -9.94 -7.73
CA ASP A 308 2.76 -9.34 -6.51
C ASP A 308 3.61 -8.15 -6.02
N GLN A 309 4.93 -8.35 -5.96
CA GLN A 309 5.86 -7.29 -5.56
C GLN A 309 5.83 -6.13 -6.55
N ALA A 310 5.78 -6.43 -7.85
CA ALA A 310 5.71 -5.44 -8.91
C ALA A 310 4.42 -4.62 -8.88
N VAL A 311 3.27 -5.26 -8.68
CA VAL A 311 1.96 -4.58 -8.60
C VAL A 311 1.94 -3.67 -7.37
N ALA A 312 2.39 -4.17 -6.21
CA ALA A 312 2.46 -3.37 -4.99
C ALA A 312 3.45 -2.20 -5.10
N LEU A 313 4.59 -2.39 -5.77
CA LEU A 313 5.59 -1.33 -5.96
C LEU A 313 5.14 -0.25 -6.97
N GLN A 314 4.37 -0.63 -8.00
CA GLN A 314 3.83 0.33 -8.96
C GLN A 314 2.73 1.21 -8.37
N ALA A 315 1.92 0.65 -7.48
CA ALA A 315 0.83 1.35 -6.79
C ALA A 315 0.90 1.11 -5.27
N PRO A 316 1.95 1.65 -4.60
CA PRO A 316 2.09 1.51 -3.16
C PRO A 316 0.93 2.20 -2.46
N ASN A 317 0.48 1.60 -1.36
CA ASN A 317 -0.54 2.17 -0.50
C ASN A 317 -0.17 2.03 0.97
N VAL A 318 -0.88 2.78 1.84
CA VAL A 318 -0.58 2.83 3.27
C VAL A 318 -0.66 1.44 3.92
N VAL A 319 -1.55 0.57 3.43
CA VAL A 319 -1.72 -0.81 3.95
C VAL A 319 -0.61 -1.74 3.43
N SER A 320 -0.23 -1.63 2.16
CA SER A 320 0.80 -2.49 1.55
C SER A 320 2.22 -2.11 1.93
N THR A 321 2.44 -0.91 2.48
CA THR A 321 3.79 -0.36 2.79
C THR A 321 4.63 -1.31 3.63
N GLY A 322 4.09 -1.82 4.75
CA GLY A 322 4.83 -2.74 5.62
C GLY A 322 5.20 -4.06 4.92
N TRP A 323 4.24 -4.65 4.22
CA TRP A 323 4.47 -5.87 3.44
C TRP A 323 5.51 -5.65 2.34
N LEU A 324 5.43 -4.55 1.59
CA LEU A 324 6.36 -4.23 0.51
C LEU A 324 7.78 -4.02 1.04
N ILE A 325 7.93 -3.34 2.19
CA ILE A 325 9.21 -3.22 2.89
C ILE A 325 9.76 -4.62 3.23
N ASP A 326 8.93 -5.51 3.78
CA ASP A 326 9.35 -6.86 4.13
C ASP A 326 9.79 -7.68 2.91
N GLN A 327 9.09 -7.53 1.78
CA GLN A 327 9.46 -8.19 0.52
C GLN A 327 10.80 -7.70 -0.03
N LEU A 328 11.09 -6.40 0.11
CA LEU A 328 12.33 -5.79 -0.40
C LEU A 328 13.48 -5.85 0.61
N ARG A 329 13.20 -6.16 1.88
CA ARG A 329 14.15 -6.17 3.00
C ARG A 329 15.47 -6.87 2.68
N PRO A 330 15.50 -8.10 2.11
CA PRO A 330 16.78 -8.76 1.82
C PRO A 330 17.68 -7.94 0.89
N SER A 331 17.10 -7.31 -0.13
CA SER A 331 17.83 -6.49 -1.10
C SER A 331 18.26 -5.16 -0.49
N LEU A 332 17.40 -4.54 0.33
CA LEU A 332 17.71 -3.29 1.05
C LEU A 332 18.85 -3.50 2.07
N GLU A 333 18.79 -4.55 2.88
CA GLU A 333 19.84 -4.86 3.86
C GLU A 333 21.18 -5.13 3.16
N LYS A 334 21.15 -5.82 2.02
CA LYS A 334 22.36 -6.13 1.26
C LYS A 334 23.08 -4.87 0.75
N ILE A 335 22.35 -3.93 0.15
CA ILE A 335 22.97 -2.69 -0.37
C ILE A 335 23.28 -1.67 0.72
N ALA A 336 22.58 -1.72 1.86
CA ALA A 336 22.91 -0.88 3.00
C ALA A 336 24.26 -1.26 3.63
N ALA A 337 24.67 -2.52 3.47
CA ALA A 337 25.94 -3.03 3.98
C ALA A 337 27.14 -2.77 3.04
N THR A 338 26.91 -2.32 1.80
CA THR A 338 28.00 -1.98 0.88
C THR A 338 28.45 -0.54 1.13
N GLY A 339 29.71 -0.35 1.53
CA GLY A 339 30.32 0.97 1.73
C GLY A 339 30.42 1.76 0.44
#